data_AF-A0A966EPW2-F1
#
_entry.id   AF-A0A966EPW2-F1
#
_cell.length_a   1.000
_cell.length_b   1.000
_cell.length_c   1.000
_cell.angle_alpha   90.00
_cell.angle_beta   90.00
_cell.angle_gamma   90.00
#
_symmetry.space_group_name_H-M   'P 1'
#
loop_
_entity.id
_entity.type
_entity.pdbx_description
1 polymer ?
#
loop_
_entity_poly.entity_id
_entity_poly.type
_entity_poly.pdbx_seq_one_letter_code
_entity_poly.pdbx_strand_id
1 'polypeptide(L)'
;MVFTLFGLISCDRSEEYVEIRDTREPSRFSPDPELGLSFKDRVGIQQTSNNPSESSKVSFFVKMVGPKSLIDGEKSRFDAFCKTLKVGKGNPPFEWAKPDEWDDVEGTKMRIANFRFGPDKKGECYFTVLPGGGELLSNLNRWRGQMGLPNATRADADALPSRQFLFGEGKYVEIEGSFKGFGVSEGKDGYKMIGIIMPELQIELPK
;
A
#
# COMPACT_ATOMS: atom_id res chain seq x y z
N MET A 1 8.32 26.44 63.81
CA MET A 1 7.99 27.67 63.05
C MET A 1 9.31 28.23 62.54
N VAL A 2 9.62 28.01 61.27
CA VAL A 2 10.86 28.45 60.60
C VAL A 2 10.42 29.10 59.30
N PHE A 3 10.72 30.39 59.12
CA PHE A 3 10.75 31.02 57.80
C PHE A 3 11.83 32.10 57.82
N THR A 4 12.90 31.81 57.09
CA THR A 4 14.01 32.72 56.78
C THR A 4 13.74 33.36 55.43
N LEU A 5 13.83 34.68 55.35
CA LEU A 5 13.55 35.52 54.19
C LEU A 5 14.78 35.56 53.25
N PHE A 6 14.60 35.31 51.94
CA PHE A 6 15.63 35.51 50.91
C PHE A 6 15.26 36.70 50.02
N GLY A 7 16.28 37.51 49.68
CA GLY A 7 16.15 38.82 49.04
C GLY A 7 15.98 38.80 47.51
N LEU A 8 15.73 40.00 46.98
CA LEU A 8 15.69 40.30 45.54
C LEU A 8 16.76 41.36 45.23
N ILE A 9 17.68 41.03 44.32
CA ILE A 9 18.66 41.96 43.73
C ILE A 9 18.15 42.30 42.33
N SER A 10 17.98 43.60 42.07
CA SER A 10 17.60 44.18 40.78
C SER A 10 18.87 44.42 39.94
N CYS A 11 18.92 43.89 38.72
CA CYS A 11 19.95 44.24 37.72
C CYS A 11 19.29 45.04 36.60
N ASP A 12 19.61 46.33 36.54
CA ASP A 12 19.28 47.25 35.45
C ASP A 12 20.19 46.97 34.24
N ARG A 13 19.64 46.92 33.03
CA ARG A 13 20.36 46.52 31.80
C ARG A 13 20.25 47.66 30.80
N SER A 14 21.35 48.38 30.59
CA SER A 14 21.46 49.49 29.64
C SER A 14 21.37 49.01 28.20
N GLU A 15 20.47 49.60 27.41
CA GLU A 15 20.35 49.42 25.96
C GLU A 15 21.39 50.30 25.23
N GLU A 16 22.31 49.68 24.48
CA GLU A 16 23.27 50.39 23.62
C GLU A 16 22.92 50.10 22.15
N TYR A 17 22.54 51.13 21.40
CA TYR A 17 22.14 51.01 19.99
C TYR A 17 23.28 51.48 19.07
N VAL A 18 23.64 50.66 18.09
CA VAL A 18 24.70 50.97 17.11
C VAL A 18 24.07 51.46 15.80
N GLU A 19 24.35 52.70 15.42
CA GLU A 19 24.00 53.28 14.11
C GLU A 19 25.08 52.93 13.08
N ILE A 20 24.72 52.18 12.03
CA ILE A 20 25.62 51.89 10.91
C ILE A 20 25.65 53.12 9.99
N ARG A 21 26.79 53.82 9.95
CA ARG A 21 26.96 55.08 9.22
C ARG A 21 27.73 54.99 7.90
N ASP A 22 28.11 53.79 7.46
CA ASP A 22 28.88 53.65 6.22
C ASP A 22 28.46 52.41 5.42
N THR A 23 28.05 52.63 4.17
CA THR A 23 27.65 51.57 3.23
C THR A 23 28.78 51.33 2.24
N ARG A 24 29.36 50.14 2.30
CA ARG A 24 30.42 49.70 1.39
C ARG A 24 29.90 49.62 -0.04
N GLU A 25 30.60 50.26 -0.97
CA GLU A 25 30.39 50.08 -2.42
C GLU A 25 30.47 48.59 -2.80
N PRO A 26 29.44 48.04 -3.46
CA PRO A 26 29.42 46.63 -3.86
C PRO A 26 30.55 46.35 -4.85
N SER A 27 31.27 45.25 -4.62
CA SER A 27 32.38 44.84 -5.49
C SER A 27 31.88 44.51 -6.90
N ARG A 28 32.79 44.61 -7.88
CA ARG A 28 32.62 44.35 -9.33
C ARG A 28 32.23 42.89 -9.70
N PHE A 29 31.69 42.15 -8.75
CA PHE A 29 31.32 40.74 -8.84
C PHE A 29 29.88 40.51 -8.36
N SER A 30 28.97 41.37 -8.79
CA SER A 30 27.55 41.05 -8.85
C SER A 30 27.13 41.24 -10.30
N PRO A 31 26.69 40.18 -11.02
CA PRO A 31 26.00 40.41 -12.29
C PRO A 31 24.80 41.32 -12.02
N ASP A 32 24.45 42.17 -13.00
CA ASP A 32 23.27 43.01 -12.90
C ASP A 32 22.06 42.15 -12.50
N PRO A 33 21.24 42.59 -11.53
CA PRO A 33 20.11 41.79 -11.09
C PRO A 33 19.16 41.59 -12.28
N GLU A 34 18.89 40.32 -12.60
CA GLU A 34 17.91 40.00 -13.64
C GLU A 34 16.54 40.55 -13.22
N LEU A 35 16.09 41.58 -13.94
CA LEU A 35 14.78 42.19 -13.70
C LEU A 35 13.72 41.34 -14.39
N GLY A 36 12.80 40.79 -13.59
CA GLY A 36 11.74 39.88 -14.05
C GLY A 36 11.64 38.58 -13.26
N LEU A 37 12.52 38.35 -12.28
CA LEU A 37 12.49 37.15 -11.45
C LEU A 37 11.16 37.00 -10.72
N SER A 38 10.56 35.82 -10.86
CA SER A 38 9.37 35.45 -10.11
C SER A 38 9.70 35.39 -8.61
N PHE A 39 8.68 35.42 -7.75
CA PHE A 39 8.89 35.28 -6.30
C PHE A 39 9.72 34.04 -5.96
N LYS A 40 9.56 32.94 -6.72
CA LYS A 40 10.25 31.65 -6.51
C LYS A 40 11.75 31.73 -6.73
N ASP A 41 12.18 32.47 -7.74
CA ASP A 41 13.59 32.62 -8.09
C ASP A 41 14.33 33.49 -7.07
N ARG A 42 13.63 34.46 -6.47
CA ARG A 42 14.17 35.36 -5.44
C ARG A 42 14.39 34.68 -4.08
N VAL A 43 13.66 33.61 -3.78
CA VAL A 43 13.74 32.92 -2.47
C VAL A 43 14.52 31.61 -2.52
N GLY A 44 15.16 31.28 -3.66
CA GLY A 44 15.95 30.06 -3.81
C GLY A 44 15.14 28.77 -3.71
N ILE A 45 13.81 28.82 -3.92
CA ILE A 45 12.99 27.61 -3.99
C ILE A 45 13.22 27.00 -5.38
N GLN A 46 14.21 26.12 -5.46
CA GLN A 46 14.34 25.22 -6.60
C GLN A 46 13.10 24.32 -6.63
N GLN A 47 12.40 24.29 -7.76
CA GLN A 47 11.50 23.16 -8.04
C GLN A 47 12.36 21.92 -8.19
N THR A 48 12.61 21.21 -7.10
CA THR A 48 12.94 19.80 -7.16
C THR A 48 11.66 19.03 -7.48
N SER A 49 11.19 19.16 -8.72
CA SER A 49 10.27 18.17 -9.28
C SER A 49 10.93 17.51 -10.48
N ASN A 50 12.09 16.90 -10.25
CA ASN A 50 12.34 15.58 -10.82
C ASN A 50 11.38 14.62 -10.10
N ASN A 51 10.10 14.65 -10.46
CA ASN A 51 9.25 13.50 -10.22
C ASN A 51 9.13 12.83 -11.60
N PRO A 52 9.88 11.76 -11.91
CA PRO A 52 9.43 10.87 -12.98
C PRO A 52 8.00 10.48 -12.59
N SER A 53 7.07 10.46 -13.55
CA SER A 53 5.65 10.07 -13.37
C SER A 53 5.43 9.33 -12.06
N GLU A 54 4.72 9.94 -11.10
CA GLU A 54 4.48 9.33 -9.79
C GLU A 54 3.64 8.07 -10.01
N SER A 55 4.30 6.96 -10.36
CA SER A 55 3.65 5.70 -10.64
C SER A 55 3.13 5.25 -9.29
N SER A 56 1.84 5.48 -9.03
CA SER A 56 1.22 4.92 -7.85
C SER A 56 1.27 3.41 -8.02
N LYS A 57 2.19 2.76 -7.32
CA LYS A 57 2.33 1.31 -7.30
C LYS A 57 1.09 0.74 -6.62
N VAL A 58 0.19 0.14 -7.39
CA VAL A 58 -1.02 -0.51 -6.86
C VAL A 58 -0.89 -2.01 -7.07
N SER A 59 -1.12 -2.78 -6.02
CA SER A 59 -1.16 -4.23 -6.09
C SER A 59 -2.60 -4.72 -6.11
N PHE A 60 -2.89 -5.61 -7.05
CA PHE A 60 -4.17 -6.30 -7.15
C PHE A 60 -3.98 -7.75 -6.74
N PHE A 61 -4.84 -8.24 -5.87
CA PHE A 61 -4.88 -9.67 -5.59
C PHE A 61 -6.27 -10.15 -5.26
N VAL A 62 -6.57 -11.34 -5.77
CA VAL A 62 -7.73 -12.12 -5.40
C VAL A 62 -7.24 -13.32 -4.61
N LYS A 63 -7.90 -13.60 -3.49
CA LYS A 63 -7.51 -14.68 -2.59
C LYS A 63 -8.72 -15.41 -2.08
N MET A 64 -8.61 -16.73 -2.03
CA MET A 64 -9.58 -17.64 -1.48
C MET A 64 -8.92 -18.56 -0.45
N VAL A 65 -9.53 -18.69 0.72
CA VAL A 65 -8.98 -19.45 1.86
C VAL A 65 -10.07 -20.18 2.61
N GLY A 66 -9.77 -21.39 3.08
CA GLY A 66 -10.71 -22.24 3.80
C GLY A 66 -10.17 -23.66 4.01
N PRO A 67 -10.98 -24.58 4.57
CA PRO A 67 -10.63 -25.99 4.67
C PRO A 67 -10.23 -26.56 3.30
N LYS A 68 -9.18 -27.39 3.25
CA LYS A 68 -8.61 -27.90 2.00
C LYS A 68 -9.62 -28.53 1.05
N SER A 69 -10.47 -29.42 1.57
CA SER A 69 -11.49 -30.11 0.76
C SER A 69 -12.51 -29.14 0.15
N LEU A 70 -12.87 -28.10 0.89
CA LEU A 70 -13.77 -27.06 0.41
C LEU A 70 -13.12 -26.26 -0.73
N ILE A 71 -11.86 -25.86 -0.55
CA ILE A 71 -11.14 -25.09 -1.58
C ILE A 71 -10.90 -25.92 -2.83
N ASP A 72 -10.52 -27.20 -2.68
CA ASP A 72 -10.32 -28.10 -3.82
C ASP A 72 -11.60 -28.27 -4.66
N GLY A 73 -12.77 -28.30 -4.02
CA GLY A 73 -14.08 -28.31 -4.71
C GLY A 73 -14.48 -26.98 -5.35
N GLU A 74 -13.93 -25.86 -4.89
CA GLU A 74 -14.34 -24.52 -5.31
C GLU A 74 -13.45 -23.90 -6.40
N LYS A 75 -12.34 -24.56 -6.77
CA LYS A 75 -11.35 -24.07 -7.74
C LYS A 75 -11.96 -23.60 -9.06
N SER A 76 -12.87 -24.38 -9.64
CA SER A 76 -13.48 -24.01 -10.93
C SER A 76 -14.32 -22.74 -10.84
N ARG A 77 -15.02 -22.52 -9.72
CA ARG A 77 -15.80 -21.30 -9.47
C ARG A 77 -14.88 -20.11 -9.17
N PHE A 78 -13.79 -20.33 -8.45
CA PHE A 78 -12.74 -19.33 -8.26
C PHE A 78 -12.17 -18.84 -9.60
N ASP A 79 -11.82 -19.77 -10.50
CA ASP A 79 -11.31 -19.43 -11.83
C ASP A 79 -12.35 -18.68 -12.67
N ALA A 80 -13.62 -19.09 -12.61
CA ALA A 80 -14.71 -18.39 -13.28
C ALA A 80 -14.87 -16.96 -12.76
N PHE A 81 -14.87 -16.77 -11.43
CA PHE A 81 -14.90 -15.45 -10.80
C PHE A 81 -13.74 -14.57 -11.28
N CYS A 82 -12.50 -15.10 -11.26
CA CYS A 82 -11.32 -14.36 -11.69
C CYS A 82 -11.39 -13.87 -13.15
N LYS A 83 -12.04 -14.65 -14.03
CA LYS A 83 -12.24 -14.28 -15.44
C LYS A 83 -13.29 -13.18 -15.64
N THR A 84 -14.19 -12.97 -14.68
CA THR A 84 -15.23 -11.93 -14.77
C THR A 84 -14.75 -10.57 -14.28
N LEU A 85 -13.65 -10.54 -13.51
CA LEU A 85 -13.07 -9.32 -12.95
C LEU A 85 -12.56 -8.42 -14.08
N LYS A 86 -13.11 -7.20 -14.13
CA LYS A 86 -12.75 -6.19 -15.13
C LYS A 86 -12.86 -4.78 -14.55
N VAL A 87 -12.25 -3.82 -15.23
CA VAL A 87 -12.47 -2.41 -14.94
C VAL A 87 -13.89 -2.04 -15.35
N GLY A 88 -14.59 -1.37 -14.44
CA GLY A 88 -15.98 -0.96 -14.58
C GLY A 88 -16.18 0.52 -14.28
N LYS A 89 -17.44 0.94 -14.14
CA LYS A 89 -17.80 2.36 -13.89
C LYS A 89 -17.97 2.72 -12.40
N GLY A 90 -17.75 1.76 -11.49
CA GLY A 90 -17.96 1.94 -10.04
C GLY A 90 -16.89 2.78 -9.33
N ASN A 91 -17.04 2.95 -8.02
CA ASN A 91 -16.00 3.46 -7.14
C ASN A 91 -15.85 2.51 -5.93
N PRO A 92 -14.82 1.63 -5.91
CA PRO A 92 -13.71 1.53 -6.87
C PRO A 92 -14.15 0.98 -8.25
N PRO A 93 -13.41 1.27 -9.34
CA PRO A 93 -13.84 1.05 -10.73
C PRO A 93 -13.67 -0.40 -11.18
N PHE A 94 -14.30 -1.34 -10.46
CA PHE A 94 -14.23 -2.76 -10.77
C PHE A 94 -15.62 -3.37 -10.81
N GLU A 95 -15.81 -4.29 -11.73
CA GLU A 95 -17.00 -5.11 -11.90
C GLU A 95 -16.61 -6.58 -11.89
N TRP A 96 -17.49 -7.43 -11.35
CA TRP A 96 -17.33 -8.88 -11.31
C TRP A 96 -18.69 -9.56 -11.30
N ALA A 97 -18.70 -10.86 -11.61
CA ALA A 97 -19.83 -11.74 -11.37
C ALA A 97 -19.38 -12.86 -10.43
N LYS A 98 -20.05 -12.97 -9.29
CA LYS A 98 -19.80 -14.06 -8.32
C LYS A 98 -20.76 -15.23 -8.60
N PRO A 99 -20.39 -16.46 -8.19
CA PRO A 99 -21.33 -17.57 -8.08
C PRO A 99 -22.50 -17.24 -7.14
N ASP A 100 -23.69 -17.74 -7.45
CA ASP A 100 -24.90 -17.53 -6.65
C ASP A 100 -24.78 -18.11 -5.24
N GLU A 101 -23.95 -19.15 -5.07
CA GLU A 101 -23.73 -19.84 -3.81
C GLU A 101 -22.77 -19.10 -2.86
N TRP A 102 -22.21 -17.97 -3.30
CA TRP A 102 -21.35 -17.11 -2.48
C TRP A 102 -22.18 -16.01 -1.85
N ASP A 103 -22.07 -15.86 -0.53
CA ASP A 103 -22.72 -14.75 0.17
C ASP A 103 -21.82 -13.52 0.10
N ASP A 104 -22.42 -12.36 -0.17
CA ASP A 104 -21.75 -11.09 0.02
C ASP A 104 -21.50 -10.83 1.51
N VAL A 105 -20.29 -10.43 1.81
CA VAL A 105 -19.91 -9.87 3.09
C VAL A 105 -19.54 -8.42 2.85
N GLU A 106 -19.86 -7.54 3.81
CA GLU A 106 -19.49 -6.14 3.70
C GLU A 106 -17.98 -6.00 3.41
N GLY A 107 -17.69 -5.19 2.38
CA GLY A 107 -16.33 -4.87 2.00
C GLY A 107 -15.66 -4.00 3.05
N THR A 108 -14.33 -3.96 3.03
CA THR A 108 -13.56 -2.98 3.80
C THR A 108 -12.91 -1.99 2.84
N LYS A 109 -12.29 -0.92 3.35
CA LYS A 109 -11.56 0.05 2.51
C LYS A 109 -10.53 -0.59 1.57
N MET A 110 -9.98 -1.75 1.93
CA MET A 110 -8.98 -2.48 1.14
C MET A 110 -9.58 -3.64 0.34
N ARG A 111 -10.56 -4.35 0.91
CA ARG A 111 -11.24 -5.50 0.28
C ARG A 111 -12.51 -5.01 -0.42
N ILE A 112 -12.38 -4.82 -1.73
CA ILE A 112 -13.43 -4.22 -2.56
C ILE A 112 -14.52 -5.24 -2.91
N ALA A 113 -14.17 -6.52 -2.93
CA ALA A 113 -15.12 -7.63 -2.96
C ALA A 113 -14.78 -8.60 -1.82
N ASN A 114 -15.80 -9.09 -1.12
CA ASN A 114 -15.63 -9.96 0.04
C ASN A 114 -16.81 -10.94 0.10
N PHE A 115 -16.49 -12.24 0.12
CA PHE A 115 -17.48 -13.30 0.02
C PHE A 115 -17.22 -14.41 1.02
N ARG A 116 -18.29 -15.09 1.42
CA ARG A 116 -18.23 -16.34 2.18
C ARG A 116 -18.98 -17.46 1.49
N PHE A 117 -18.45 -18.68 1.59
CA PHE A 117 -19.00 -19.84 0.90
C PHE A 117 -18.76 -21.14 1.67
N GLY A 118 -19.43 -22.21 1.22
CA GLY A 118 -19.36 -23.54 1.82
C GLY A 118 -20.16 -23.70 3.12
N PRO A 119 -20.14 -24.91 3.71
CA PRO A 119 -20.82 -25.19 4.97
C PRO A 119 -20.21 -24.35 6.10
N ASP A 120 -21.08 -23.85 6.98
CA ASP A 120 -20.73 -22.93 8.09
C ASP A 120 -19.98 -21.65 7.65
N LYS A 121 -19.98 -21.31 6.35
CA LYS A 121 -19.31 -20.12 5.81
C LYS A 121 -17.83 -20.03 6.19
N LYS A 122 -17.16 -21.19 6.23
CA LYS A 122 -15.73 -21.35 6.55
C LYS A 122 -14.80 -20.99 5.40
N GLY A 123 -15.30 -20.92 4.18
CA GLY A 123 -14.56 -20.42 3.02
C GLY A 123 -14.72 -18.91 2.89
N GLU A 124 -13.63 -18.20 2.62
CA GLU A 124 -13.60 -16.77 2.34
C GLU A 124 -12.95 -16.51 0.98
N CYS A 125 -13.54 -15.64 0.16
CA CYS A 125 -12.96 -15.16 -1.10
C CYS A 125 -13.01 -13.64 -1.11
N TYR A 126 -11.90 -12.97 -1.41
CA TYR A 126 -11.86 -11.52 -1.46
C TYR A 126 -10.92 -10.99 -2.53
N PHE A 127 -11.33 -9.88 -3.13
CA PHE A 127 -10.54 -9.09 -4.06
C PHE A 127 -10.08 -7.81 -3.38
N THR A 128 -8.77 -7.57 -3.38
CA THR A 128 -8.15 -6.45 -2.68
C THR A 128 -7.38 -5.58 -3.67
N VAL A 129 -7.49 -4.27 -3.45
CA VAL A 129 -6.70 -3.24 -4.13
C VAL A 129 -5.89 -2.52 -3.06
N LEU A 130 -4.56 -2.60 -3.14
CA LEU A 130 -3.68 -2.04 -2.13
C LEU A 130 -2.69 -1.05 -2.75
N PRO A 131 -2.84 0.27 -2.50
CA PRO A 131 -1.82 1.25 -2.80
C PRO A 131 -0.54 0.94 -2.00
N GLY A 132 0.61 0.90 -2.66
CA GLY A 132 1.88 0.52 -2.03
C GLY A 132 1.93 -0.93 -1.56
N GLY A 133 1.16 -1.84 -2.18
CA GLY A 133 1.01 -3.23 -1.74
C GLY A 133 2.29 -4.08 -1.82
N GLY A 134 3.34 -3.58 -2.47
CA GLY A 134 4.66 -4.19 -2.56
C GLY A 134 4.79 -5.21 -3.67
N GLU A 135 5.99 -5.76 -3.80
CA GLU A 135 6.34 -6.70 -4.87
C GLU A 135 5.74 -8.10 -4.67
N LEU A 136 5.76 -8.90 -5.74
CA LEU A 136 5.27 -10.28 -5.76
C LEU A 136 5.83 -11.13 -4.61
N LEU A 137 7.16 -11.13 -4.43
CA LEU A 137 7.83 -11.95 -3.41
C LEU A 137 7.40 -11.57 -1.99
N SER A 138 7.30 -10.27 -1.71
CA SER A 138 6.86 -9.76 -0.40
C SER A 138 5.43 -10.19 -0.10
N ASN A 139 4.54 -10.15 -1.09
CA ASN A 139 3.16 -10.60 -0.94
C ASN A 139 3.04 -12.11 -0.80
N LEU A 140 3.80 -12.88 -1.58
CA LEU A 140 3.88 -14.34 -1.44
C LEU A 140 4.34 -14.73 -0.03
N ASN A 141 5.39 -14.10 0.49
CA ASN A 141 5.89 -14.38 1.84
C ASN A 141 4.91 -13.97 2.94
N ARG A 142 4.15 -12.88 2.75
CA ARG A 142 3.05 -12.51 3.65
C ARG A 142 1.96 -13.59 3.69
N TRP A 143 1.60 -14.15 2.54
CA TRP A 143 0.60 -15.22 2.45
C TRP A 143 1.11 -16.54 3.02
N ARG A 144 2.37 -16.88 2.77
CA ARG A 144 3.04 -18.05 3.37
C ARG A 144 3.12 -17.95 4.89
N GLY A 145 3.45 -16.77 5.42
CA GLY A 145 3.41 -16.51 6.86
C GLY A 145 2.02 -16.69 7.47
N GLN A 146 0.94 -16.29 6.75
CA GLN A 146 -0.44 -16.57 7.16
C GLN A 146 -0.78 -18.06 7.19
N MET A 147 -0.03 -18.90 6.46
CA MET A 147 -0.20 -20.35 6.42
C MET A 147 0.82 -21.10 7.29
N GLY A 148 1.64 -20.39 8.08
CA GLY A 148 2.70 -20.99 8.90
C GLY A 148 3.84 -21.61 8.08
N LEU A 149 4.03 -21.16 6.83
CA LEU A 149 5.07 -21.66 5.93
C LEU A 149 6.32 -20.77 5.96
N PRO A 150 7.53 -21.34 5.73
CA PRO A 150 8.75 -20.56 5.62
C PRO A 150 8.70 -19.64 4.40
N ASN A 151 9.48 -18.56 4.40
CA ASN A 151 9.59 -17.67 3.24
C ASN A 151 10.05 -18.42 1.99
N ALA A 152 9.45 -18.08 0.86
CA ALA A 152 9.88 -18.48 -0.47
C ALA A 152 11.07 -17.64 -0.94
N THR A 153 11.83 -18.19 -1.88
CA THR A 153 12.87 -17.47 -2.61
C THR A 153 12.30 -16.72 -3.81
N ARG A 154 13.10 -15.85 -4.43
CA ARG A 154 12.72 -15.19 -5.69
C ARG A 154 12.45 -16.20 -6.80
N ALA A 155 13.27 -17.23 -6.92
CA ALA A 155 13.10 -18.28 -7.92
C ALA A 155 11.77 -19.02 -7.76
N ASP A 156 11.37 -19.33 -6.52
CA ASP A 156 10.07 -19.96 -6.24
C ASP A 156 8.91 -19.07 -6.69
N ALA A 157 9.00 -17.75 -6.44
CA ALA A 157 7.97 -16.79 -6.84
C ALA A 157 7.88 -16.64 -8.37
N ASP A 158 9.00 -16.60 -9.06
CA ASP A 158 9.04 -16.48 -10.51
C ASP A 158 8.52 -17.76 -11.21
N ALA A 159 8.75 -18.93 -10.60
CA ALA A 159 8.28 -20.23 -11.07
C ALA A 159 6.77 -20.46 -10.88
N LEU A 160 6.07 -19.58 -10.16
CA LEU A 160 4.61 -19.70 -10.00
C LEU A 160 3.90 -19.65 -11.37
N PRO A 161 2.86 -20.47 -11.58
CA PRO A 161 2.11 -20.49 -12.83
C PRO A 161 1.41 -19.15 -13.08
N SER A 162 1.42 -18.70 -14.33
CA SER A 162 0.65 -17.52 -14.76
C SER A 162 -0.83 -17.85 -14.95
N ARG A 163 -1.69 -16.87 -14.67
CA ARG A 163 -3.13 -16.88 -14.96
C ARG A 163 -3.57 -15.51 -15.44
N GLN A 164 -4.48 -15.47 -16.42
CA GLN A 164 -5.11 -14.21 -16.82
C GLN A 164 -5.86 -13.61 -15.63
N PHE A 165 -5.61 -12.33 -15.35
CA PHE A 165 -6.20 -11.60 -14.24
C PHE A 165 -6.21 -10.10 -14.56
N LEU A 166 -7.37 -9.44 -14.50
CA LEU A 166 -7.54 -8.01 -14.78
C LEU A 166 -6.82 -7.56 -16.07
N PHE A 167 -5.71 -6.82 -15.92
CA PHE A 167 -4.95 -6.15 -16.96
C PHE A 167 -3.94 -7.04 -17.70
N GLY A 168 -3.75 -8.30 -17.31
CA GLY A 168 -2.74 -9.16 -17.91
C GLY A 168 -2.58 -10.51 -17.20
N GLU A 169 -1.34 -10.91 -16.96
CA GLU A 169 -1.03 -12.16 -16.26
C GLU A 169 -0.65 -11.90 -14.79
N GLY A 170 -1.34 -12.58 -13.89
CA GLY A 170 -0.97 -12.68 -12.48
C GLY A 170 -0.32 -14.02 -12.15
N LYS A 171 0.41 -14.08 -11.03
CA LYS A 171 1.00 -15.31 -10.52
C LYS A 171 0.01 -16.02 -9.60
N TYR A 172 -0.35 -17.25 -9.97
CA TYR A 172 -1.25 -18.09 -9.21
C TYR A 172 -0.51 -18.81 -8.10
N VAL A 173 -0.99 -18.63 -6.88
CA VAL A 173 -0.46 -19.20 -5.65
C VAL A 173 -1.43 -20.27 -5.18
N GLU A 174 -0.91 -21.45 -4.86
CA GLU A 174 -1.65 -22.51 -4.17
C GLU A 174 -0.76 -23.07 -3.06
N ILE A 175 -1.18 -22.88 -1.82
CA ILE A 175 -0.42 -23.27 -0.62
C ILE A 175 -1.34 -23.89 0.42
N GLU A 176 -0.80 -24.84 1.18
CA GLU A 176 -1.50 -25.56 2.25
C GLU A 176 -0.75 -25.34 3.56
N GLY A 177 -1.46 -25.31 4.68
CA GLY A 177 -0.83 -25.06 5.98
C GLY A 177 -1.81 -24.71 7.09
N SER A 178 -1.29 -24.09 8.14
CA SER A 178 -2.04 -23.65 9.31
C SER A 178 -2.44 -22.19 9.14
N PHE A 179 -3.70 -21.95 8.79
CA PHE A 179 -4.16 -20.60 8.46
C PHE A 179 -4.40 -19.77 9.72
N LYS A 180 -3.72 -18.62 9.80
CA LYS A 180 -3.92 -17.57 10.81
C LYS A 180 -4.58 -16.36 10.16
N GLY A 181 -5.87 -16.23 10.42
CA GLY A 181 -6.65 -15.04 10.04
C GLY A 181 -6.17 -13.80 10.78
N PHE A 182 -6.57 -12.62 10.29
CA PHE A 182 -6.23 -11.37 10.96
C PHE A 182 -6.87 -11.31 12.34
N GLY A 183 -6.08 -11.04 13.39
CA GLY A 183 -6.56 -10.95 14.77
C GLY A 183 -6.84 -12.30 15.46
N VAL A 184 -6.49 -13.43 14.83
CA VAL A 184 -6.67 -14.77 15.42
C VAL A 184 -5.31 -15.30 15.89
N SER A 185 -5.23 -15.71 17.17
CA SER A 185 -4.00 -16.22 17.78
C SER A 185 -3.67 -17.66 17.37
N GLU A 186 -4.68 -18.50 17.20
CA GLU A 186 -4.54 -19.91 16.86
C GLU A 186 -4.68 -20.15 15.34
N GLY A 187 -3.76 -20.95 14.80
CA GLY A 187 -3.82 -21.38 13.41
C GLY A 187 -4.82 -22.52 13.23
N LYS A 188 -5.52 -22.52 12.09
CA LYS A 188 -6.41 -23.62 11.71
C LYS A 188 -5.69 -24.54 10.71
N ASP A 189 -5.39 -25.75 11.14
CA ASP A 189 -4.71 -26.76 10.33
C ASP A 189 -5.63 -27.31 9.23
N GLY A 190 -5.00 -27.89 8.19
CA GLY A 190 -5.73 -28.47 7.06
C GLY A 190 -6.41 -27.43 6.17
N TYR A 191 -5.93 -26.19 6.21
CA TYR A 191 -6.43 -25.12 5.34
C TYR A 191 -5.62 -25.06 4.05
N LYS A 192 -6.29 -24.60 3.00
CA LYS A 192 -5.70 -24.26 1.71
C LYS A 192 -5.97 -22.80 1.41
N MET A 193 -4.99 -22.15 0.80
CA MET A 193 -5.10 -20.82 0.25
C MET A 193 -4.76 -20.90 -1.24
N ILE A 194 -5.67 -20.42 -2.07
CA ILE A 194 -5.43 -20.18 -3.49
C ILE A 194 -5.61 -18.70 -3.78
N GLY A 195 -4.92 -18.17 -4.78
CA GLY A 195 -5.04 -16.76 -5.12
C GLY A 195 -4.23 -16.39 -6.34
N ILE A 196 -4.48 -15.20 -6.86
CA ILE A 196 -3.66 -14.60 -7.91
C ILE A 196 -3.10 -13.29 -7.37
N ILE A 197 -1.77 -13.17 -7.42
CA ILE A 197 -1.06 -11.91 -7.14
C ILE A 197 -0.69 -11.31 -8.48
N MET A 198 -1.22 -10.12 -8.77
CA MET A 198 -0.77 -9.35 -9.90
C MET A 198 0.63 -8.78 -9.61
N PRO A 199 1.65 -9.09 -10.44
CA PRO A 199 2.92 -8.38 -10.38
C PRO A 199 2.69 -6.88 -10.49
N GLU A 200 3.60 -6.10 -9.92
CA GLU A 200 3.50 -4.65 -9.92
C GLU A 200 3.38 -4.11 -11.36
N LEU A 201 2.21 -3.57 -11.67
CA LEU A 201 1.97 -2.87 -12.92
C LEU A 201 2.34 -1.41 -12.72
N GLN A 202 3.17 -0.88 -13.62
CA GLN A 202 3.30 0.56 -13.77
C GLN A 202 2.04 1.05 -14.48
N ILE A 203 1.06 1.51 -13.69
CA ILE A 203 -0.14 2.14 -14.23
C ILE A 203 0.15 3.63 -14.34
N GLU A 204 0.29 4.12 -15.56
CA GLU A 204 0.22 5.55 -15.84
C GLU A 204 -1.27 5.96 -15.73
N LEU A 205 -1.63 6.60 -14.63
CA LEU A 205 -2.97 7.17 -14.50
C LEU A 205 -3.05 8.42 -15.40
N PRO A 206 -4.02 8.50 -16.33
CA PRO A 206 -4.27 9.74 -17.04
C PRO A 206 -4.71 10.83 -16.05
N LYS A 207 -4.21 12.04 -16.26
CA LYS A 207 -4.50 13.25 -15.46
C LYS A 207 -5.98 13.64 -15.50
#